data_AF-A0A7K3S6K3-F1
#
_entry.id   AF-A0A7K3S6K3-F1
#
_cell.length_a   1.000
_cell.length_b   1.000
_cell.length_c   1.000
_cell.angle_alpha   90.00
_cell.angle_beta   90.00
_cell.angle_gamma   90.00
#
_symmetry.space_group_name_H-M   'P 1'
#
loop_
_entity.id
_entity.type
_entity.pdbx_description
1 polymer ?
#
loop_
_entity_poly.entity_id
_entity_poly.type
_entity_poly.pdbx_seq_one_letter_code
_entity_poly.pdbx_strand_id
1 'polypeptide(L)'
;MNRRLPPAARWLLHRAVGAVLVLWGAASLTFLVLHLVPGDPVTTLLGASATDSAALRQEILREYRLDDPLAVQYAAFLGRLATGDLGSSYQQQQPVSLIIGEQLGDTAQLSLSALVLLVAGALVAAAATAGRRR
;
A
#
# COMPACT_ATOMS: atom_id res chain seq x y z
N MET A 1 -15.39 -25.61 -28.53
CA MET A 1 -15.15 -26.10 -27.15
C MET A 1 -15.23 -24.92 -26.17
N ASN A 2 -16.43 -24.46 -25.82
CA ASN A 2 -16.62 -23.28 -24.97
C ASN A 2 -16.56 -23.68 -23.48
N ARG A 3 -15.35 -23.76 -22.90
CA ARG A 3 -15.19 -23.94 -21.45
C ARG A 3 -15.65 -22.67 -20.74
N ARG A 4 -16.92 -22.62 -20.34
CA ARG A 4 -17.42 -21.62 -19.39
C ARG A 4 -16.63 -21.80 -18.10
N LEU A 5 -15.80 -20.82 -17.73
CA LEU A 5 -15.07 -20.81 -16.46
C LEU A 5 -16.04 -21.08 -15.30
N PRO A 6 -15.69 -21.92 -14.31
CA PRO A 6 -16.55 -22.18 -13.16
C PRO A 6 -16.88 -20.87 -12.42
N PRO A 7 -18.08 -20.75 -11.81
CA PRO A 7 -18.53 -19.50 -11.20
C PRO A 7 -17.56 -18.96 -10.13
N ALA A 8 -16.91 -19.86 -9.39
CA ALA A 8 -15.85 -19.51 -8.43
C ALA A 8 -14.62 -18.88 -9.11
N ALA A 9 -14.18 -19.39 -10.26
CA ALA A 9 -13.04 -18.82 -11.00
C ALA A 9 -13.38 -17.45 -11.57
N ARG A 10 -14.61 -17.24 -12.03
CA ARG A 10 -15.07 -15.92 -12.48
C ARG A 10 -15.10 -14.91 -11.33
N TRP A 11 -15.58 -15.32 -10.15
CA TRP A 11 -15.59 -14.48 -8.96
C TRP A 11 -14.17 -14.12 -8.48
N LEU A 12 -13.26 -15.10 -8.41
CA LEU A 12 -11.85 -14.88 -8.07
C LEU A 12 -11.18 -13.93 -9.06
N LEU A 13 -11.42 -14.12 -10.36
CA LEU A 13 -10.87 -13.22 -11.39
C LEU A 13 -11.38 -11.79 -11.21
N HIS A 14 -12.67 -11.61 -10.92
CA HIS A 14 -13.24 -10.28 -10.72
C HIS A 14 -12.65 -9.59 -9.48
N ARG A 15 -12.46 -10.34 -8.39
CA ARG A 15 -11.75 -9.88 -7.18
C ARG A 15 -10.30 -9.50 -7.46
N ALA A 16 -9.57 -10.34 -8.20
CA ALA A 16 -8.17 -10.09 -8.55
C ALA A 16 -8.01 -8.84 -9.42
N VAL A 17 -8.85 -8.69 -10.44
CA VAL A 17 -8.88 -7.48 -11.29
C VAL A 17 -9.20 -6.24 -10.46
N GLY A 18 -10.20 -6.33 -9.57
CA GLY A 18 -10.53 -5.23 -8.66
C GLY A 18 -9.36 -4.85 -7.76
N ALA A 19 -8.66 -5.83 -7.16
CA ALA A 19 -7.48 -5.59 -6.33
C ALA A 19 -6.34 -4.94 -7.13
N VAL A 20 -6.05 -5.42 -8.33
CA VAL A 20 -5.03 -4.83 -9.21
C VAL A 20 -5.38 -3.39 -9.58
N LEU A 21 -6.64 -3.09 -9.91
CA LEU A 21 -7.08 -1.73 -10.22
C LEU A 21 -6.96 -0.79 -9.02
N VAL A 22 -7.30 -1.25 -7.81
CA VAL A 22 -7.14 -0.47 -6.58
C VAL A 22 -5.67 -0.21 -6.30
N LEU A 23 -4.81 -1.22 -6.38
CA LEU A 23 -3.36 -1.07 -6.17
C LEU A 23 -2.75 -0.13 -7.21
N TRP A 24 -3.12 -0.28 -8.48
CA TRP A 24 -2.66 0.58 -9.56
C TRP A 24 -3.12 2.02 -9.36
N GLY A 25 -4.39 2.23 -8.97
CA GLY A 25 -4.92 3.55 -8.66
C GLY A 25 -4.20 4.21 -7.47
N ALA A 26 -3.97 3.46 -6.39
CA ALA A 26 -3.23 3.94 -5.22
C ALA A 26 -1.78 4.29 -5.57
N ALA A 27 -1.08 3.42 -6.30
CA ALA A 27 0.29 3.65 -6.76
C ALA A 27 0.38 4.91 -7.65
N SER A 28 -0.57 5.06 -8.58
CA SER A 28 -0.66 6.24 -9.46
C SER A 28 -0.93 7.51 -8.69
N LEU A 29 -1.85 7.47 -7.72
CA LEU A 29 -2.17 8.61 -6.88
C LEU A 29 -0.96 9.01 -6.03
N THR A 30 -0.27 8.06 -5.40
CA THR A 30 0.96 8.33 -4.65
C THR A 30 2.03 8.96 -5.53
N PHE A 31 2.24 8.43 -6.74
CA PHE A 31 3.18 9.01 -7.71
C PHE A 31 2.80 10.44 -8.06
N LEU A 32 1.52 10.69 -8.39
CA LEU A 32 1.01 12.03 -8.70
C LEU A 32 1.18 12.99 -7.54
N VAL A 33 0.83 12.57 -6.31
CA VAL A 33 1.00 13.40 -5.11
C VAL A 33 2.46 13.81 -4.93
N LEU A 34 3.41 12.88 -5.10
CA LEU A 34 4.84 13.19 -5.01
C LEU A 34 5.29 14.23 -6.06
N HIS A 35 4.69 14.24 -7.25
CA HIS A 35 5.04 15.18 -8.32
C HIS A 35 4.24 16.50 -8.27
N LEU A 36 3.09 16.51 -7.60
CA LEU A 36 2.23 17.68 -7.45
C LEU A 36 2.61 18.53 -6.23
N VAL A 37 3.32 17.95 -5.24
CA VAL A 37 3.83 18.71 -4.10
C VAL A 37 4.84 19.76 -4.62
N PRO A 38 4.58 21.06 -4.43
CA PRO A 38 5.47 22.11 -4.86
C PRO A 38 6.77 22.04 -4.04
N GLY A 39 7.88 21.76 -4.69
CA GLY A 39 9.18 21.55 -4.06
C GLY A 39 10.03 20.62 -4.90
N ASP A 40 11.26 20.38 -4.46
CA ASP A 40 12.10 19.37 -5.07
C ASP A 40 11.84 18.02 -4.39
N PRO A 41 11.42 16.96 -5.12
CA PRO A 41 11.08 15.66 -4.53
C PRO A 41 12.21 15.09 -3.66
N VAL A 42 13.47 15.45 -3.96
CA VAL A 42 14.61 15.05 -3.12
C VAL A 42 14.58 15.71 -1.74
N THR A 43 14.19 16.99 -1.65
CA THR A 43 14.00 17.68 -0.36
C THR A 43 12.83 17.09 0.44
N THR A 44 11.76 16.64 -0.23
CA THR A 44 10.61 16.00 0.43
C THR A 44 10.96 14.60 0.93
N LEU A 45 11.76 13.84 0.17
CA LEU A 45 12.24 12.51 0.54
C LEU A 45 13.24 12.58 1.72
N LEU A 46 14.16 13.54 1.70
CA LEU A 46 15.17 13.74 2.74
C LEU A 46 14.62 14.40 4.01
N GLY A 47 13.51 15.14 3.91
CA GLY A 47 12.92 15.86 5.05
C GLY A 47 13.91 16.83 5.70
N ALA A 48 13.84 16.96 7.03
CA ALA A 48 14.74 17.84 7.81
C ALA A 48 16.23 17.40 7.76
N SER A 49 16.53 16.22 7.22
CA SER A 49 17.89 15.69 7.03
C SER A 49 18.54 16.12 5.71
N ALA A 50 17.86 16.97 4.91
CA ALA A 50 18.33 17.45 3.61
C ALA A 50 19.63 18.28 3.65
N THR A 51 20.12 18.63 4.85
CA THR A 51 21.19 19.61 5.04
C THR A 51 22.60 19.10 4.67
N ASP A 52 22.86 17.78 4.61
CA ASP A 52 24.25 17.31 4.78
C ASP A 52 24.90 16.43 3.69
N SER A 53 24.35 16.28 2.48
CA SER A 53 25.19 15.76 1.38
C SER A 53 24.63 15.97 -0.03
N ALA A 54 25.30 16.81 -0.82
CA ALA A 54 25.10 16.91 -2.26
C ALA A 54 25.29 15.56 -2.98
N ALA A 55 26.09 14.66 -2.42
CA ALA A 55 26.28 13.29 -2.92
C ALA A 55 25.00 12.44 -2.80
N LEU A 56 24.34 12.46 -1.63
CA LEU A 56 23.11 11.70 -1.38
C LEU A 56 21.95 12.22 -2.25
N ARG A 57 21.93 13.54 -2.50
CA ARG A 57 21.00 14.15 -3.45
C ARG A 57 21.17 13.61 -4.87
N GLN A 58 22.40 13.50 -5.36
CA GLN A 58 22.68 12.96 -6.69
C GLN A 58 22.37 11.45 -6.80
N GLU A 59 22.57 10.72 -5.71
CA GLU A 59 22.21 9.30 -5.63
C GLU A 59 20.69 9.11 -5.76
N ILE A 60 19.90 9.89 -5.02
CA ILE A 60 18.43 9.86 -5.11
C ILE A 60 17.93 10.23 -6.51
N LEU A 61 18.50 11.28 -7.14
CA LEU A 61 18.13 11.68 -8.50
C LEU A 61 18.30 10.53 -9.51
N ARG A 62 19.42 9.80 -9.41
CA ARG A 62 19.69 8.64 -10.26
C ARG A 62 18.83 7.43 -9.91
N GLU A 63 18.66 7.13 -8.63
CA GLU A 63 17.91 5.97 -8.14
C GLU A 63 16.42 6.08 -8.45
N TYR A 64 15.85 7.27 -8.32
CA TYR A 64 14.45 7.55 -8.67
C TYR A 64 14.25 7.96 -10.12
N ARG A 65 15.34 8.07 -10.90
CA ARG A 65 15.33 8.50 -12.31
C ARG A 65 14.62 9.83 -12.51
N LEU A 66 14.77 10.76 -11.57
CA LEU A 66 14.08 12.05 -11.58
C LEU A 66 14.46 12.91 -12.79
N ASP A 67 15.56 12.59 -13.49
CA ASP A 67 16.01 13.22 -14.73
C ASP A 67 15.34 12.66 -16.01
N ASP A 68 14.65 11.51 -15.93
CA ASP A 68 13.99 10.88 -17.07
C ASP A 68 12.61 11.53 -17.37
N PRO A 69 12.03 11.37 -18.57
CA PRO A 69 10.65 11.77 -18.84
C PRO A 69 9.66 11.11 -17.86
N LEU A 70 8.62 11.83 -17.43
CA LEU A 70 7.63 11.37 -16.43
C LEU A 70 7.05 9.97 -16.73
N ALA A 71 6.81 9.65 -18.01
CA ALA A 71 6.31 8.34 -18.42
C ALA A 71 7.31 7.20 -18.10
N VAL A 72 8.60 7.45 -18.25
CA VAL A 72 9.67 6.48 -17.93
C VAL A 72 9.79 6.31 -16.43
N GLN A 73 9.73 7.41 -15.66
CA GLN A 73 9.73 7.38 -14.20
C GLN A 73 8.57 6.54 -13.66
N TYR A 74 7.37 6.78 -14.18
CA TYR A 74 6.18 6.05 -13.77
C TYR A 74 6.25 4.56 -14.15
N ALA A 75 6.72 4.22 -15.35
CA ALA A 75 6.90 2.84 -15.76
C ALA A 75 7.94 2.10 -14.90
N ALA A 76 9.06 2.75 -14.58
CA ALA A 76 10.08 2.20 -13.69
C ALA A 76 9.55 2.00 -12.26
N PHE A 77 8.79 2.96 -11.74
CA PHE A 77 8.12 2.88 -10.44
C PHE A 77 7.15 1.71 -10.37
N LEU A 78 6.27 1.55 -11.36
CA LEU A 78 5.35 0.41 -11.44
C LEU A 78 6.11 -0.93 -11.59
N GLY A 79 7.20 -0.95 -12.35
CA GLY A 79 8.04 -2.13 -12.52
C GLY A 79 8.64 -2.63 -11.20
N ARG A 80 9.22 -1.71 -10.41
CA ARG A 80 9.72 -2.01 -9.06
C ARG A 80 8.62 -2.53 -8.14
N LEU A 81 7.47 -1.85 -8.13
CA LEU A 81 6.31 -2.25 -7.34
C LEU A 81 5.81 -3.67 -7.72
N ALA A 82 5.80 -3.99 -9.01
CA ALA A 82 5.42 -5.31 -9.51
C ALA A 82 6.39 -6.42 -9.08
N THR A 83 7.68 -6.11 -8.89
CA THR A 83 8.67 -7.04 -8.34
C THR A 83 8.65 -7.15 -6.81
N GLY A 84 7.80 -6.38 -6.13
CA GLY A 84 7.73 -6.31 -4.67
C GLY A 84 8.75 -5.38 -4.04
N ASP A 85 9.50 -4.61 -4.85
CA ASP A 85 10.40 -3.59 -4.37
C ASP A 85 9.63 -2.29 -4.09
N LEU A 86 9.37 -2.05 -2.80
CA LEU A 86 8.73 -0.83 -2.29
C LEU A 86 9.72 0.32 -2.07
N GLY A 87 11.02 0.06 -2.23
CA GLY A 87 12.10 0.99 -1.92
C GLY A 87 12.41 1.11 -0.43
N SER A 88 13.22 2.13 -0.12
CA SER A 88 13.66 2.47 1.22
C SER A 88 13.04 3.76 1.70
N SER A 89 12.75 3.84 2.99
CA SER A 89 12.40 5.09 3.66
C SER A 89 13.69 5.84 3.98
N TYR A 90 13.90 7.01 3.38
CA TYR A 90 15.03 7.87 3.73
C TYR A 90 14.89 8.50 5.12
N GLN A 91 13.65 8.69 5.61
CA GLN A 91 13.40 9.21 6.95
C GLN A 91 13.77 8.20 8.04
N GLN A 92 13.39 6.93 7.86
CA GLN A 92 13.65 5.87 8.83
C GLN A 92 14.91 5.06 8.52
N GLN A 93 15.59 5.37 7.41
CA GLN A 93 16.79 4.69 6.91
C GLN A 93 16.65 3.16 6.80
N GLN A 94 15.45 2.69 6.44
CA GLN A 94 15.13 1.27 6.38
C GLN A 94 14.21 0.91 5.20
N PRO A 95 14.25 -0.33 4.69
CA PRO A 95 13.32 -0.83 3.68
C PRO A 95 11.85 -0.66 4.08
N VAL A 96 11.03 -0.18 3.16
CA VAL A 96 9.58 0.02 3.40
C VAL A 96 8.88 -1.31 3.72
N SER A 97 9.34 -2.41 3.14
CA SER A 97 8.81 -3.75 3.44
C SER A 97 8.99 -4.16 4.90
N LEU A 98 10.10 -3.78 5.54
CA LEU A 98 10.34 -4.04 6.97
C LEU A 98 9.43 -3.19 7.83
N ILE A 99 9.32 -1.89 7.53
CA ILE A 99 8.44 -0.97 8.25
C ILE A 99 6.98 -1.46 8.23
N ILE A 100 6.50 -1.90 7.06
CA ILE A 100 5.16 -2.49 6.95
C ILE A 100 5.08 -3.79 7.74
N GLY A 101 6.10 -4.64 7.65
CA GLY A 101 6.18 -5.92 8.35
C GLY A 101 6.08 -5.78 9.87
N GLU A 102 6.75 -4.78 10.45
CA GLU A 102 6.71 -4.49 11.89
C GLU A 102 5.31 -4.10 12.36
N GLN A 103 4.55 -3.36 11.53
CA GLN A 103 3.18 -2.95 11.87
C GLN A 103 2.12 -4.05 11.68
N LEU A 104 2.46 -5.18 11.05
CA LEU A 104 1.53 -6.29 10.89
C LEU A 104 1.10 -6.89 12.23
N GLY A 105 2.02 -6.93 13.20
CA GLY A 105 1.75 -7.47 14.54
C GLY A 105 0.66 -6.66 15.26
N ASP A 106 0.83 -5.35 15.31
CA ASP A 106 -0.12 -4.43 15.96
C ASP A 106 -1.49 -4.46 15.27
N THR A 107 -1.50 -4.47 13.93
CA THR A 107 -2.73 -4.57 13.15
C THR A 107 -3.46 -5.88 13.41
N ALA A 108 -2.74 -7.00 13.49
CA ALA A 108 -3.30 -8.30 13.81
C ALA A 108 -3.88 -8.32 15.22
N GLN A 109 -3.16 -7.80 16.22
CA GLN A 109 -3.64 -7.72 17.59
C GLN A 109 -4.93 -6.88 17.70
N LEU A 110 -4.96 -5.71 17.05
CA LEU A 110 -6.14 -4.84 17.05
C LEU A 110 -7.33 -5.52 16.35
N SER A 111 -7.10 -6.09 15.17
CA SER A 111 -8.14 -6.76 14.37
C SER A 111 -8.73 -7.97 15.08
N LEU A 112 -7.88 -8.79 15.69
CA LEU A 112 -8.31 -9.97 16.46
C LEU A 112 -9.10 -9.55 17.70
N SER A 113 -8.64 -8.53 18.41
CA SER A 113 -9.34 -8.00 19.58
C SER A 113 -10.72 -7.44 19.21
N ALA A 114 -10.81 -6.68 18.12
CA ALA A 114 -12.06 -6.18 17.57
C ALA A 114 -13.01 -7.33 17.16
N LEU A 115 -12.48 -8.37 16.51
CA LEU A 115 -13.25 -9.54 16.11
C LEU A 115 -13.82 -10.28 17.33
N VAL A 116 -13.01 -10.49 18.38
CA VAL A 116 -13.46 -11.14 19.62
C VAL A 116 -14.59 -10.35 20.26
N LEU A 117 -14.43 -9.03 20.39
CA LEU A 117 -15.47 -8.16 20.96
C LEU A 117 -16.75 -8.17 20.12
N LEU A 118 -16.61 -8.14 18.78
CA LEU A 118 -17.74 -8.20 17.87
C LEU A 118 -18.51 -9.52 17.99
N VAL A 119 -17.81 -10.65 18.02
CA VAL A 119 -18.42 -11.97 18.20
C VAL A 119 -19.10 -12.07 19.57
N ALA A 120 -18.43 -11.65 20.65
CA ALA A 120 -19.01 -11.65 21.98
C ALA A 120 -20.28 -10.79 22.06
N GLY A 121 -20.23 -9.56 21.52
CA GLY A 121 -21.38 -8.67 21.46
C GLY A 121 -22.53 -9.23 20.64
N ALA A 122 -22.24 -9.85 19.48
CA ALA A 122 -23.25 -10.50 18.65
C ALA A 122 -23.94 -11.66 19.38
N LEU A 123 -23.19 -12.48 20.12
CA LEU A 123 -23.75 -13.57 20.91
C LEU A 123 -24.65 -13.06 22.04
N VAL A 124 -24.24 -12.01 22.76
CA VAL A 124 -25.06 -11.37 23.80
C VAL A 124 -26.35 -10.80 23.22
N ALA A 125 -26.26 -10.07 22.11
CA ALA A 125 -27.43 -9.51 21.44
C ALA A 125 -28.38 -10.60 20.94
N ALA A 126 -27.85 -11.69 20.37
CA ALA A 126 -28.63 -12.84 19.94
C ALA A 126 -29.35 -13.49 21.12
N ALA A 127 -28.65 -13.76 22.23
CA ALA A 127 -29.25 -14.33 23.43
C ALA A 127 -30.35 -13.44 24.04
N ALA A 128 -30.13 -12.13 24.11
CA ALA A 128 -31.08 -11.17 24.65
C ALA A 128 -32.35 -11.00 23.77
N THR A 129 -32.26 -11.29 22.47
CA THR A 129 -33.37 -11.11 21.51
C THR A 129 -34.06 -12.41 21.12
N ALA A 130 -33.41 -13.57 21.26
CA ALA A 130 -33.93 -14.88 20.87
C ALA A 130 -35.26 -15.25 21.54
N GLY A 131 -35.52 -14.74 22.76
CA GLY A 131 -36.75 -14.99 23.50
C GLY A 131 -37.90 -14.00 23.24
N ARG A 132 -37.67 -12.90 22.51
CA ARG A 132 -38.73 -11.94 22.15
C ARG A 132 -39.58 -12.48 21.00
N ARG A 133 -40.43 -13.47 21.30
CA ARG A 133 -41.57 -13.82 20.42
C ARG A 133 -42.55 -12.64 20.41
N ARG A 134 -42.99 -12.27 19.20
CA ARG A 134 -44.15 -11.39 18.98
C ARG A 134 -45.42 -12.07 19.47
#